data_AF-A0A9D4X3Y3-F1
#
_entry.id   AF-A0A9D4X3Y3-F1
#
_cell.length_a   1.000
_cell.length_b   1.000
_cell.length_c   1.000
_cell.angle_alpha   90.00
_cell.angle_beta   90.00
_cell.angle_gamma   90.00
#
_symmetry.space_group_name_H-M   'P 1'
#
loop_
_entity.id
_entity.type
_entity.pdbx_description
1 polymer ?
#
loop_
_entity_poly.entity_id
_entity_poly.type
_entity_poly.pdbx_seq_one_letter_code
_entity_poly.pdbx_strand_id
1 'polypeptide(L)'
;MHIGFFSIWSNVTRKSCRYEPLSNLLGKEYFLHAYGPIYALSADVVSSLVALRNNSFRMFSNEDVTIGAWMLAMNVKHENIHELCAPACTSTSIAVWDIPKCSGLCNPEQRMLELHQMDSCIQTPTRESDDYIRKYT
;
A
#
# COMPACT_ATOMS: atom_id res chain seq x y z
N MET A 1 -2.17 -16.61 10.49
CA MET A 1 -2.57 -15.35 9.83
C MET A 1 -1.29 -14.72 9.30
N HIS A 2 -1.15 -14.63 7.97
CA HIS A 2 0.08 -14.13 7.36
C HIS A 2 0.13 -12.61 7.46
N ILE A 3 1.23 -12.10 8.00
CA ILE A 3 1.53 -10.68 8.16
C ILE A 3 1.69 -10.07 6.76
N GLY A 4 0.61 -9.51 6.21
CA GLY A 4 0.58 -8.92 4.88
C GLY A 4 0.62 -7.39 4.93
N PHE A 5 1.51 -6.80 4.13
CA PHE A 5 1.58 -5.38 3.78
C PHE A 5 1.23 -5.24 2.31
N PHE A 6 0.39 -4.27 1.95
CA PHE A 6 -0.09 -4.09 0.58
C PHE A 6 0.45 -2.80 0.00
N SER A 7 1.19 -2.91 -1.10
CA SER A 7 1.51 -1.73 -1.88
C SER A 7 1.85 -1.99 -3.34
N ILE A 8 1.79 -0.92 -4.12
CA ILE A 8 2.10 -0.85 -5.53
C ILE A 8 3.61 -0.66 -5.68
N TRP A 9 4.24 -1.57 -6.42
CA TRP A 9 5.56 -1.33 -6.96
C TRP A 9 5.47 -0.28 -8.07
N SER A 10 6.10 0.88 -7.87
CA SER A 10 6.56 1.67 -9.01
C SER A 10 7.95 1.19 -9.38
N ASN A 11 8.16 0.82 -10.64
CA ASN A 11 9.50 0.67 -11.18
C ASN A 11 10.10 2.08 -11.14
N VAL A 12 11.00 2.37 -10.20
CA VAL A 12 11.67 3.68 -10.08
C VAL A 12 12.66 3.82 -11.23
N THR A 13 12.16 3.88 -12.46
CA THR A 13 12.95 4.21 -13.65
C THR A 13 13.08 5.72 -13.71
N ARG A 14 14.21 6.20 -13.18
CA ARG A 14 14.93 7.46 -13.49
C ARG A 14 14.10 8.75 -13.60
N LYS A 15 14.42 9.68 -12.69
CA LYS A 15 14.10 11.13 -12.64
C LYS A 15 12.82 11.53 -11.90
N SER A 16 12.84 11.34 -10.60
CA SER A 16 12.40 12.40 -9.67
C SER A 16 13.42 12.49 -8.55
N CYS A 17 14.27 13.52 -8.55
CA CYS A 17 15.18 13.78 -7.43
C CYS A 17 14.35 14.27 -6.23
N ARG A 18 13.70 13.35 -5.51
CA ARG A 18 13.22 13.63 -4.16
C ARG A 18 14.43 13.62 -3.23
N TYR A 19 14.66 14.72 -2.54
CA TYR A 19 15.71 14.84 -1.55
C TYR A 19 15.19 14.32 -0.21
N GLU A 20 15.74 13.21 0.27
CA GLU A 20 15.55 12.74 1.65
C GLU A 20 16.78 13.19 2.46
N PRO A 21 16.62 14.13 3.42
CA PRO A 21 17.69 14.61 4.30
C PRO A 21 18.48 13.48 4.99
N LEU A 22 17.83 12.35 5.23
CA LEU A 22 18.39 11.17 5.91
C LEU A 22 18.82 10.05 4.95
N SER A 23 18.95 10.36 3.66
CA SER A 23 19.34 9.41 2.61
C SER A 23 20.68 8.72 2.87
N ASN A 24 21.61 9.36 3.57
CA ASN A 24 22.90 8.77 3.94
C ASN A 24 22.79 7.53 4.83
N LEU A 25 21.66 7.34 5.52
CA LEU A 25 21.39 6.17 6.36
C LEU A 25 20.77 5.00 5.59
N LEU A 26 20.19 5.27 4.42
CA LEU A 26 19.57 4.25 3.57
C LEU A 26 20.58 3.55 2.65
N GLY A 27 21.81 4.07 2.58
CA GLY A 27 22.84 3.62 1.65
C GLY A 27 22.73 4.31 0.29
N LYS A 28 23.52 3.83 -0.67
CA LYS A 28 23.54 4.40 -2.03
C LYS A 28 22.32 4.02 -2.86
N GLU A 29 21.57 3.02 -2.43
CA GLU A 29 20.41 2.48 -3.13
C GLU A 29 19.20 2.60 -2.21
N TYR A 30 18.08 3.07 -2.75
CA TYR A 30 16.81 3.03 -2.03
C TYR A 30 16.38 1.58 -1.89
N PHE A 31 16.09 1.16 -0.66
CA PHE A 31 15.42 -0.11 -0.43
C PHE A 31 14.02 -0.07 -1.04
N LEU A 32 13.53 -1.24 -1.38
CA LEU A 32 12.26 -1.37 -2.05
C LEU A 32 11.10 -1.20 -1.09
N HIS A 33 10.21 -0.27 -1.42
CA HIS A 33 9.05 0.04 -0.62
C HIS A 33 7.86 0.43 -1.48
N ALA A 34 6.71 0.33 -0.85
CA ALA A 34 5.48 0.96 -1.24
C ALA A 34 5.67 2.42 -1.65
N TYR A 35 5.25 2.78 -2.86
CA TYR A 35 5.20 4.18 -3.26
C TYR A 35 3.81 4.54 -3.76
N GLY A 36 3.31 5.68 -3.27
CA GLY A 36 2.08 6.27 -3.78
C GLY A 36 1.12 6.71 -2.68
N PRO A 37 -0.04 7.25 -3.09
CA PRO A 37 -0.98 7.88 -2.17
C PRO A 37 -1.78 6.91 -1.30
N ILE A 38 -1.72 5.60 -1.55
CA ILE A 38 -2.43 4.57 -0.76
C ILE A 38 -1.53 3.35 -0.54
N TYR A 39 -1.55 2.85 0.69
CA TYR A 39 -1.04 1.54 1.10
C TYR A 39 -1.97 1.00 2.19
N ALA A 40 -2.03 -0.32 2.35
CA ALA A 40 -2.82 -0.95 3.41
C ALA A 40 -1.93 -1.82 4.29
N LEU A 41 -2.16 -1.74 5.60
CA LEU A 41 -1.49 -2.55 6.61
C LEU A 41 -2.49 -3.55 7.18
N SER A 42 -2.09 -4.80 7.37
CA SER A 42 -2.91 -5.76 8.12
C SER A 42 -3.02 -5.36 9.60
N ALA A 43 -4.11 -5.79 10.24
CA ALA A 43 -4.35 -5.51 11.66
C ALA A 43 -3.22 -6.03 12.57
N ASP A 44 -2.59 -7.16 12.20
CA ASP A 44 -1.45 -7.73 12.93
C ASP A 44 -0.20 -6.83 12.84
N VAL A 45 0.08 -6.26 11.67
CA VAL A 45 1.16 -5.29 11.46
C VAL A 45 0.91 -4.05 12.32
N VAL A 46 -0.31 -3.50 12.28
CA VAL A 46 -0.68 -2.33 13.07
C VAL A 46 -0.54 -2.61 14.57
N SER A 47 -1.00 -3.77 15.04
CA SER A 47 -0.89 -4.18 16.43
C SER A 47 0.58 -4.31 16.87
N SER A 48 1.43 -4.87 16.01
CA SER A 48 2.87 -4.99 16.25
C SER A 48 3.57 -3.63 16.32
N LEU A 49 3.22 -2.70 15.41
CA LEU A 49 3.71 -1.32 15.43
C LEU A 49 3.35 -0.61 16.74
N VAL A 50 2.10 -0.75 17.19
CA VAL A 50 1.63 -0.13 18.43
C VAL A 50 2.37 -0.70 19.65
N ALA A 51 2.60 -2.01 19.69
CA ALA A 51 3.30 -2.69 20.79
C ALA A 51 4.79 -2.30 20.87
N LEU A 52 5.43 -2.04 19.73
CA LEU A 52 6.86 -1.68 19.64
C LEU A 52 7.10 -0.16 19.69
N ARG A 53 6.07 0.65 19.98
CA ARG A 53 6.10 2.12 19.98
C ARG A 53 6.88 2.72 21.16
N ASN A 54 8.13 2.31 21.36
CA ASN A 54 9.05 2.86 22.37
C ASN A 54 10.12 3.76 21.72
N ASN A 55 9.76 4.57 20.73
CA ASN A 55 10.68 5.39 19.92
C ASN A 55 11.79 4.59 19.20
N SER A 56 11.65 3.27 19.08
CA SER A 56 12.62 2.40 18.41
C SER A 56 12.55 2.52 16.88
N PHE A 57 11.45 3.07 16.36
CA PHE A 57 11.24 3.28 14.94
C PHE A 57 11.72 4.65 14.48
N ARG A 58 12.55 4.64 13.44
CA ARG A 58 13.04 5.86 12.79
C ARG A 58 11.96 6.44 11.89
N MET A 59 11.77 7.75 11.98
CA MET A 59 10.98 8.54 11.03
C MET A 59 11.91 9.07 9.92
N PHE A 60 11.42 9.07 8.69
CA PHE A 60 12.01 9.73 7.54
C PHE A 60 11.15 10.92 7.11
N SER A 61 11.67 11.78 6.25
CA SER A 61 10.97 12.99 5.82
C SER A 61 9.81 12.67 4.88
N ASN A 62 9.98 11.63 4.06
CA ASN A 62 8.90 11.07 3.27
C ASN A 62 8.18 9.94 4.05
N GLU A 63 6.86 9.95 4.02
CA GLU A 63 6.01 9.01 4.76
C GLU A 63 6.08 7.59 4.20
N ASP A 64 6.15 7.47 2.87
CA ASP A 64 6.31 6.20 2.14
C ASP A 64 7.62 5.50 2.51
N VAL A 65 8.71 6.24 2.60
CA VAL A 65 10.02 5.76 3.08
C VAL A 65 9.93 5.31 4.55
N THR A 66 9.23 6.07 5.39
CA THR A 66 9.04 5.72 6.81
C THR A 66 8.32 4.39 6.96
N ILE A 67 7.16 4.24 6.32
CA ILE A 67 6.37 3.01 6.37
C ILE A 67 7.17 1.85 5.79
N GLY A 68 7.81 2.03 4.63
CA GLY A 68 8.65 1.01 4.02
C GLY A 68 9.76 0.51 4.95
N ALA A 69 10.46 1.43 5.62
CA ALA A 69 11.53 1.07 6.55
C ALA A 69 11.02 0.26 7.73
N TRP A 70 9.83 0.57 8.25
CA TRP A 70 9.21 -0.19 9.34
C TRP A 70 8.79 -1.58 8.89
N MET A 71 8.19 -1.70 7.71
CA MET A 71 7.80 -3.00 7.15
C MET A 71 9.02 -3.89 6.95
N LEU A 72 10.13 -3.33 6.43
CA LEU A 72 11.39 -4.04 6.29
C LEU A 72 11.96 -4.48 7.63
N ALA A 73 12.01 -3.59 8.62
CA ALA A 73 12.54 -3.88 9.96
C ALA A 73 11.75 -4.97 10.69
N MET A 74 10.43 -5.01 10.48
CA MET A 74 9.55 -6.03 11.05
C MET A 74 9.47 -7.31 10.20
N ASN A 75 10.23 -7.41 9.10
CA ASN A 75 10.21 -8.52 8.17
C ASN A 75 8.79 -8.87 7.67
N VAL A 76 8.00 -7.83 7.36
CA VAL A 76 6.63 -7.98 6.87
C VAL A 76 6.64 -8.46 5.42
N LYS A 77 5.73 -9.37 5.07
CA LYS A 77 5.55 -9.81 3.69
C LYS A 77 4.89 -8.70 2.88
N HIS A 78 5.57 -8.26 1.82
CA HIS A 78 5.01 -7.32 0.85
C HIS A 78 4.16 -8.04 -0.19
N GLU A 79 2.95 -7.55 -0.44
CA GLU A 79 2.05 -8.02 -1.48
C GLU A 79 1.81 -6.89 -2.49
N ASN A 80 2.02 -7.19 -3.76
CA ASN A 80 1.78 -6.27 -4.86
C ASN A 80 0.38 -6.54 -5.44
N ILE A 81 -0.59 -5.74 -5.02
CA ILE A 81 -2.00 -5.83 -5.40
C ILE A 81 -2.30 -4.72 -6.42
N HIS A 82 -2.52 -5.10 -7.67
CA HIS A 82 -2.77 -4.15 -8.76
C HIS A 82 -4.18 -3.53 -8.70
N GLU A 83 -5.07 -4.11 -7.91
CA GLU A 83 -6.42 -3.64 -7.60
C GLU A 83 -6.42 -2.30 -6.84
N LEU A 84 -5.31 -1.93 -6.20
CA LEU A 84 -5.11 -0.63 -5.55
C LEU A 84 -4.69 0.48 -6.53
N CYS A 85 -4.38 0.16 -7.79
CA CYS A 85 -3.91 1.11 -8.80
C CYS A 85 -4.59 0.92 -10.15
N ALA A 86 -5.86 0.51 -10.16
CA ALA A 86 -6.56 0.28 -11.41
C ALA A 86 -6.70 1.61 -12.19
N PRO A 87 -6.42 1.64 -13.50
CA PRO A 87 -6.57 2.85 -14.32
C PRO A 87 -8.04 3.19 -14.61
N ALA A 88 -8.92 2.20 -14.48
CA ALA A 88 -10.37 2.32 -14.62
C ALA A 88 -11.02 1.37 -13.63
N CYS A 89 -12.26 1.65 -13.25
CA CYS A 89 -12.93 0.81 -12.28
C CYS A 89 -13.34 -0.55 -12.85
N THR A 90 -13.10 -1.59 -12.06
CA THR A 90 -13.49 -2.97 -12.27
C THR A 90 -14.15 -3.52 -11.01
N SER A 91 -14.78 -4.69 -11.11
CA SER A 91 -15.37 -5.42 -9.97
C SER A 91 -14.41 -5.63 -8.79
N THR A 92 -13.11 -5.75 -9.06
CA THR A 92 -12.07 -5.99 -8.07
C THR A 92 -11.34 -4.73 -7.63
N SER A 93 -11.62 -3.58 -8.24
CA SER A 93 -10.90 -2.33 -7.98
C SER A 93 -11.16 -1.83 -6.57
N ILE A 94 -10.08 -1.59 -5.82
CA ILE A 94 -10.12 -0.96 -4.51
C ILE A 94 -9.97 0.55 -4.65
N ALA A 95 -9.11 1.02 -5.57
CA ALA A 95 -8.90 2.43 -5.87
C ALA A 95 -8.64 2.64 -7.36
N VAL A 96 -9.05 3.80 -7.89
CA VAL A 96 -8.85 4.18 -9.29
C VAL A 96 -8.01 5.44 -9.39
N TRP A 97 -6.92 5.37 -10.17
CA TRP A 97 -6.00 6.48 -10.33
C TRP A 97 -6.57 7.62 -11.19
N ASP A 98 -6.21 8.84 -10.81
CA ASP A 98 -6.60 10.10 -11.43
C ASP A 98 -5.55 10.65 -12.40
N ILE A 99 -4.78 9.79 -13.04
CA ILE A 99 -3.76 10.23 -14.00
C ILE A 99 -4.43 10.49 -15.36
N PRO A 100 -4.15 11.63 -16.05
CA PRO A 100 -3.16 12.67 -15.73
C PRO A 100 -3.71 13.89 -14.97
N LYS A 101 -4.95 13.84 -14.46
CA LYS A 101 -5.58 14.96 -13.75
C LYS A 101 -4.81 15.37 -12.48
N CYS A 102 -4.23 14.41 -11.76
CA CYS A 102 -3.29 14.66 -10.66
C CYS A 102 -2.27 13.53 -10.49
N SER A 103 -1.30 13.73 -9.60
CA SER A 103 -0.22 12.79 -9.28
C SER A 103 -0.66 11.63 -8.39
N GLY A 104 -1.63 10.83 -8.87
CA GLY A 104 -2.09 9.61 -8.18
C GLY A 104 -3.60 9.63 -7.94
N LEU A 105 -4.04 10.09 -6.76
CA LEU A 105 -5.46 10.14 -6.36
C LEU A 105 -5.87 11.56 -5.99
N CYS A 106 -6.88 12.09 -6.64
CA CYS A 106 -7.40 13.44 -6.36
C CYS A 106 -8.47 13.33 -5.26
N ASN A 107 -8.38 14.17 -4.23
CA ASN A 107 -9.37 14.24 -3.14
C ASN A 107 -9.78 12.85 -2.60
N PRO A 108 -8.82 12.01 -2.17
CA PRO A 108 -9.06 10.60 -1.91
C PRO A 108 -10.13 10.34 -0.84
N GLU A 109 -10.28 11.21 0.16
CA GLU A 109 -11.31 11.08 1.21
C GLU A 109 -12.73 11.05 0.63
N GLN A 110 -13.05 11.98 -0.28
CA GLN A 110 -14.35 12.03 -0.92
C GLN A 110 -14.47 10.94 -2.00
N ARG A 111 -13.43 10.82 -2.83
CA ARG A 111 -13.53 10.05 -4.06
C ARG A 111 -13.55 8.54 -3.85
N MET A 112 -12.89 8.05 -2.79
CA MET A 112 -12.93 6.63 -2.43
C MET A 112 -14.34 6.22 -2.00
N LEU A 113 -15.07 7.10 -1.30
CA LEU A 113 -16.47 6.86 -0.92
C LEU A 113 -17.37 6.79 -2.15
N GLU A 114 -17.20 7.72 -3.10
CA GLU A 114 -17.94 7.72 -4.36
C GLU A 114 -17.65 6.45 -5.18
N LEU A 115 -16.37 6.07 -5.28
CA LEU A 115 -15.93 4.89 -6.01
C LEU A 115 -16.58 3.61 -5.47
N HIS A 116 -16.59 3.44 -4.15
CA HIS A 116 -17.20 2.28 -3.50
C HIS A 116 -18.74 2.30 -3.48
N GLN A 117 -19.37 3.35 -4.04
CA GLN A 117 -20.81 3.42 -4.30
C GLN A 117 -21.17 3.10 -5.76
N MET A 118 -20.20 2.98 -6.66
CA MET A 118 -20.45 2.71 -8.08
C MET A 118 -20.66 1.22 -8.34
N ASP A 119 -21.75 0.85 -9.00
CA ASP A 119 -22.04 -0.55 -9.37
C ASP A 119 -20.93 -1.20 -10.21
N SER A 120 -20.21 -0.42 -11.03
CA SER A 120 -19.06 -0.91 -11.81
C SER A 120 -17.85 -1.32 -10.97
N CYS A 121 -17.80 -0.86 -9.72
CA CYS A 121 -16.72 -1.08 -8.75
C CYS A 121 -17.10 -2.06 -7.64
N ILE A 122 -18.40 -2.19 -7.37
CA ILE A 122 -18.94 -3.04 -6.31
C ILE A 122 -19.19 -4.44 -6.87
N GLN A 123 -18.13 -5.24 -6.99
CA GLN A 123 -18.26 -6.71 -6.99
C GLN A 123 -17.00 -7.32 -6.39
N THR A 124 -16.64 -6.91 -5.17
CA THR A 124 -15.51 -7.54 -4.49
C THR A 124 -15.93 -8.93 -4.00
N PRO A 125 -15.17 -10.00 -4.28
CA PRO A 125 -15.18 -11.20 -3.46
C PRO A 125 -14.43 -10.87 -2.16
N THR A 126 -14.99 -10.01 -1.31
CA THR A 126 -14.43 -9.77 0.05
C THR A 126 -14.74 -10.93 1.00
N ARG A 127 -15.42 -11.97 0.52
CA ARG A 127 -15.47 -13.27 1.16
C ARG A 127 -14.54 -14.22 0.45
N GLU A 128 -13.73 -14.94 1.22
CA GLU A 128 -13.17 -16.22 0.82
C GLU A 128 -14.24 -16.97 0.03
N SER A 129 -13.95 -17.42 -1.19
CA SER A 129 -14.84 -18.36 -1.82
C SER A 129 -14.91 -19.58 -0.90
N ASP A 130 -16.11 -19.89 -0.38
CA ASP A 130 -16.42 -21.10 0.39
C ASP A 130 -16.00 -22.40 -0.37
N ASP A 131 -15.59 -22.28 -1.63
CA ASP A 131 -14.99 -23.33 -2.46
C ASP A 131 -13.60 -23.79 -1.99
N TYR A 132 -12.83 -23.01 -1.21
CA TYR A 132 -11.58 -23.53 -0.64
C TYR A 132 -11.82 -24.52 0.51
N ILE A 133 -12.90 -24.32 1.29
CA ILE A 133 -13.27 -25.21 2.41
C ILE A 133 -13.84 -26.55 1.90
N ARG A 134 -14.57 -26.55 0.78
CA ARG A 134 -15.13 -27.80 0.20
C ARG A 134 -14.11 -28.71 -0.49
N LYS A 135 -12.87 -28.27 -0.69
CA LYS A 135 -11.84 -29.10 -1.34
C LYS A 135 -11.01 -29.96 -0.38
N TYR A 136 -11.20 -29.77 0.93
CA TYR A 136 -10.45 -30.46 1.98
C TYR A 136 -11.35 -31.02 3.11
N THR A 137 -12.65 -31.17 2.84
CA THR A 137 -13.58 -31.99 3.65
C THR A 137 -14.07 -33.15 2.79
#